data_AF-A0A2G4KDA9-F1
#
_entry.id   AF-A0A2G4KDA9-F1
#
_cell.length_a   1.000
_cell.length_b   1.000
_cell.length_c   1.000
_cell.angle_alpha   90.00
_cell.angle_beta   90.00
_cell.angle_gamma   90.00
#
_symmetry.space_group_name_H-M   'P 1'
#
loop_
_entity.id
_entity.type
_entity.pdbx_description
1 polymer ?
#
loop_
_entity_poly.entity_id
_entity_poly.type
_entity_poly.pdbx_seq_one_letter_code
_entity_poly.pdbx_strand_id
1 'polypeptide(L)'
;MPRARGANARFLFALESAYGVPPEAGAYHLISLVSEDLGEDQQRIASDLLGRGRLPQKPADGPIDNRGSITAPVDARLFGLWLTLLLGPPTTTQGVAASGKITFAANPSTNDTITVGGQAFTFKSANPGANQILIGATLAETLRNAVWALNKSTVGAVAAADYGVNDAFTAITVTHGAVGTDGNAFALAASAATPSGATLSGGSSAGPYNHVFKAGAQTLPSASIEVGATDVADYRVNYGVLIDTMTIAMSRSGLLNATLGYIAQGEKPKTGASIDADPEVLEVDRFSQFSGSVELWGVPMGSVVSAQVSINNGLDVDEGIRRDGRIGGADPGAMVINPQLVTRFGDQAVMDLSTSGESVAMSYGWSLGANKRLTFKHRAVVLPRPKAPITAPGFIQATFDTIGHQDASGQALDVVLVNDVASYA
;
A
#
# COMPACT_ATOMS: atom_id res chain seq x y z
N MET A 1 5.95 44.65 -2.11
CA MET A 1 4.91 43.64 -1.81
C MET A 1 5.63 42.31 -1.56
N PRO A 2 5.34 41.62 -0.45
CA PRO A 2 5.90 40.28 -0.20
C PRO A 2 5.49 39.32 -1.31
N ARG A 3 6.36 38.37 -1.63
CA ARG A 3 6.12 37.32 -2.65
C ARG A 3 6.15 35.98 -1.94
N ALA A 4 5.07 35.21 -2.07
CA ALA A 4 5.01 33.88 -1.51
C ALA A 4 6.04 32.95 -2.17
N ARG A 5 6.68 32.10 -1.37
CA ARG A 5 7.60 31.06 -1.83
C ARG A 5 7.11 29.70 -1.37
N GLY A 6 7.08 28.72 -2.27
CA GLY A 6 6.71 27.34 -1.91
C GLY A 6 7.58 26.71 -0.83
N ALA A 7 8.85 27.13 -0.71
CA ALA A 7 9.75 26.68 0.36
C ALA A 7 9.28 27.09 1.78
N ASN A 8 8.44 28.13 1.88
CA ASN A 8 7.86 28.62 3.13
C ASN A 8 6.38 28.24 3.28
N ALA A 9 5.85 27.45 2.33
CA ALA A 9 4.49 26.94 2.43
C ALA A 9 4.38 25.97 3.62
N ARG A 10 3.26 26.05 4.33
CA ARG A 10 2.91 25.12 5.40
C ARG A 10 1.65 24.38 5.01
N PHE A 11 1.63 23.09 5.31
CA PHE A 11 0.51 22.21 5.02
C PHE A 11 0.06 21.54 6.31
N LEU A 12 -1.22 21.69 6.66
CA LEU A 12 -1.79 21.06 7.83
C LEU A 12 -2.83 20.03 7.40
N PHE A 13 -2.90 18.92 8.12
CA PHE A 13 -3.81 17.82 7.82
C PHE A 13 -4.55 17.40 9.08
N ALA A 14 -5.87 17.27 9.01
CA ALA A 14 -6.68 16.68 10.08
C ALA A 14 -7.78 15.80 9.48
N LEU A 15 -8.10 14.68 10.14
CA LEU A 15 -9.27 13.86 9.81
C LEU A 15 -10.54 14.54 10.33
N GLU A 16 -11.61 14.51 9.53
CA GLU A 16 -12.90 15.10 9.89
C GLU A 16 -13.76 14.07 10.65
N SER A 17 -14.41 14.51 11.74
CA SER A 17 -15.37 13.67 12.48
C SER A 17 -16.71 13.53 11.73
N ALA A 18 -17.00 14.45 10.82
CA ALA A 18 -18.16 14.44 9.94
C ALA A 18 -17.78 15.09 8.60
N TYR A 19 -18.28 14.54 7.50
CA TYR A 19 -17.94 14.99 6.16
C TYR A 19 -18.20 16.50 5.98
N GLY A 20 -17.15 17.20 5.55
CA GLY A 20 -17.15 18.62 5.24
C GLY A 20 -17.15 19.55 6.44
N VAL A 21 -16.84 19.04 7.64
CA VAL A 21 -16.74 19.82 8.88
C VAL A 21 -15.28 19.84 9.35
N PRO A 22 -14.55 20.94 9.09
CA PRO A 22 -13.17 21.05 9.54
C PRO A 22 -13.05 20.99 11.06
N PRO A 23 -12.12 20.20 11.60
CA PRO A 23 -11.84 20.12 13.02
C PRO A 23 -11.43 21.47 13.63
N GLU A 24 -11.53 21.57 14.95
CA GLU A 24 -10.97 22.68 15.71
C GLU A 24 -9.43 22.59 15.77
N ALA A 25 -8.79 23.69 16.17
CA ALA A 25 -7.34 23.72 16.41
C ALA A 25 -6.92 22.66 17.44
N GLY A 26 -5.74 22.08 17.28
CA GLY A 26 -5.19 21.00 18.10
C GLY A 26 -5.37 19.60 17.51
N ALA A 27 -6.16 19.45 16.44
CA ALA A 27 -6.35 18.18 15.72
C ALA A 27 -5.48 18.06 14.45
N TYR A 28 -4.68 19.08 14.13
CA TYR A 28 -3.93 19.14 12.88
C TYR A 28 -2.50 18.64 13.05
N HIS A 29 -2.05 17.85 12.07
CA HIS A 29 -0.65 17.46 11.91
C HIS A 29 0.03 18.33 10.85
N LEU A 30 1.27 18.74 11.11
CA LEU A 30 2.12 19.35 10.10
C LEU A 30 2.57 18.26 9.11
N ILE A 31 2.11 18.36 7.87
CA ILE A 31 2.50 17.43 6.80
C ILE A 31 3.51 18.07 5.84
N SER A 32 4.24 17.22 5.12
CA SER A 32 5.15 17.63 4.05
C SER A 32 4.64 17.09 2.72
N LEU A 33 4.59 17.96 1.72
CA LEU A 33 4.17 17.62 0.35
C LEU A 33 5.30 17.91 -0.64
N VAL A 34 5.34 17.16 -1.73
CA VAL A 34 6.24 17.42 -2.86
C VAL A 34 5.58 18.36 -3.86
N SER A 35 4.29 18.17 -4.09
CA SER A 35 3.45 19.06 -4.90
C SER A 35 1.98 18.87 -4.53
N GLU A 36 1.18 19.90 -4.76
CA GLU A 36 -0.26 19.89 -4.62
C GLU A 36 -0.88 20.88 -5.61
N ASP A 37 -2.15 20.64 -5.95
CA ASP A 37 -3.01 21.51 -6.75
C ASP A 37 -4.36 21.75 -6.03
N LEU A 38 -4.35 21.72 -4.70
CA LEU A 38 -5.52 21.91 -3.83
C LEU A 38 -6.12 23.30 -4.00
N GLY A 39 -7.43 23.34 -4.29
CA GLY A 39 -8.19 24.57 -4.34
C GLY A 39 -9.44 24.48 -5.20
N GLU A 40 -10.36 25.41 -4.97
CA GLU A 40 -11.57 25.53 -5.79
C GLU A 40 -11.29 26.22 -7.13
N ASP A 41 -11.73 25.58 -8.23
CA ASP A 41 -11.88 26.22 -9.53
C ASP A 41 -13.37 26.35 -9.87
N GLN A 42 -13.71 27.44 -10.57
CA GLN A 42 -15.06 27.69 -11.04
C GLN A 42 -15.04 28.07 -12.52
N GLN A 43 -15.57 27.16 -13.34
CA GLN A 43 -15.69 27.39 -14.77
C GLN A 43 -16.65 28.55 -15.07
N ARG A 44 -16.30 29.36 -16.07
CA ARG A 44 -17.20 30.38 -16.63
C ARG A 44 -17.86 29.86 -17.89
N ILE A 45 -19.18 29.93 -17.96
CA ILE A 45 -19.99 29.44 -19.09
C ILE A 45 -20.26 30.62 -20.03
N ALA A 46 -19.98 30.43 -21.32
CA ALA A 46 -20.28 31.43 -22.33
C ALA A 46 -21.78 31.69 -22.41
N SER A 47 -22.16 32.96 -22.57
CA SER A 47 -23.56 33.34 -22.68
C SER A 47 -24.17 32.82 -23.98
N ASP A 48 -25.34 32.21 -23.88
CA ASP A 48 -26.16 31.70 -24.99
C ASP A 48 -27.21 32.73 -25.46
N LEU A 49 -27.16 33.96 -24.95
CA LEU A 49 -28.16 35.00 -25.22
C LEU A 49 -28.15 35.43 -26.70
N LEU A 50 -29.24 35.12 -27.42
CA LEU A 50 -29.46 35.52 -28.81
C LEU A 50 -29.96 36.99 -28.89
N GLY A 51 -29.62 37.69 -29.98
CA GLY A 51 -30.14 39.03 -30.28
C GLY A 51 -29.38 40.21 -29.64
N ARG A 52 -28.25 39.97 -28.97
CA ARG A 52 -27.42 41.02 -28.30
C ARG A 52 -26.33 41.64 -29.18
N GLY A 53 -26.32 41.36 -30.49
CA GLY A 53 -25.32 41.86 -31.44
C GLY A 53 -24.03 41.01 -31.48
N ARG A 54 -22.97 41.54 -32.10
CA ARG A 54 -21.70 40.82 -32.35
C ARG A 54 -20.69 40.86 -31.18
N LEU A 55 -20.97 41.64 -30.14
CA LEU A 55 -20.07 41.82 -29.01
C LEU A 55 -20.25 40.70 -27.97
N PRO A 56 -19.16 40.22 -27.34
CA PRO A 56 -19.22 39.19 -26.33
C PRO A 56 -20.05 39.65 -25.12
N GLN A 57 -20.85 38.74 -24.58
CA GLN A 57 -21.70 38.99 -23.40
C GLN A 57 -21.03 38.49 -22.12
N LYS A 58 -21.51 38.96 -20.96
CA LYS A 58 -21.00 38.54 -19.66
C LYS A 58 -21.19 37.02 -19.49
N PRO A 59 -20.14 36.25 -19.16
CA PRO A 59 -20.25 34.83 -18.84
C PRO A 59 -21.10 34.57 -17.59
N ALA A 60 -21.71 33.39 -17.53
CA ALA A 60 -22.38 32.87 -16.34
C ALA A 60 -21.42 32.02 -15.50
N ASP A 61 -21.77 31.81 -14.25
CA ASP A 61 -21.00 31.00 -13.31
C ASP A 61 -21.39 29.53 -13.45
N GLY A 62 -20.40 28.65 -13.64
CA GLY A 62 -20.56 27.21 -13.66
C GLY A 62 -20.45 26.58 -12.26
N PRO A 63 -20.53 25.23 -12.18
CA PRO A 63 -20.29 24.50 -10.94
C PRO A 63 -18.87 24.73 -10.43
N ILE A 64 -18.71 24.61 -9.11
CA ILE A 64 -17.42 24.68 -8.43
C ILE A 64 -16.85 23.28 -8.35
N ASP A 65 -15.59 23.13 -8.75
CA ASP A 65 -14.85 21.87 -8.69
C ASP A 65 -13.64 22.02 -7.75
N ASN A 66 -13.31 20.97 -7.03
CA ASN A 66 -12.11 20.88 -6.20
C ASN A 66 -11.58 19.44 -6.26
N ARG A 67 -11.09 19.08 -7.43
CA ARG A 67 -10.50 17.78 -7.74
C ARG A 67 -9.09 18.01 -8.27
N GLY A 68 -8.17 17.12 -7.91
CA GLY A 68 -6.78 17.28 -8.26
C GLY A 68 -5.90 16.12 -7.81
N SER A 69 -4.61 16.39 -7.72
CA SER A 69 -3.57 15.46 -7.32
C SER A 69 -2.59 16.04 -6.29
N ILE A 70 -2.38 15.30 -5.22
CA ILE A 70 -1.38 15.59 -4.20
C ILE A 70 -0.25 14.58 -4.33
N THR A 71 1.00 15.03 -4.33
CA THR A 71 2.16 14.14 -4.24
C THR A 71 2.78 14.23 -2.85
N ALA A 72 2.64 13.17 -2.07
CA ALA A 72 3.19 13.06 -0.72
C ALA A 72 4.45 12.17 -0.69
N PRO A 73 5.45 12.49 0.14
CA PRO A 73 6.54 11.56 0.40
C PRO A 73 6.01 10.33 1.14
N VAL A 74 6.49 9.13 0.76
CA VAL A 74 6.18 7.90 1.51
C VAL A 74 7.12 7.83 2.71
N ASP A 75 6.60 8.19 3.88
CA ASP A 75 7.33 8.22 5.13
C ASP A 75 6.80 7.20 6.15
N ALA A 76 7.57 6.96 7.20
CA ALA A 76 7.26 5.95 8.21
C ALA A 76 6.15 6.37 9.17
N ARG A 77 5.77 7.66 9.21
CA ARG A 77 4.81 8.20 10.18
C ARG A 77 3.62 8.88 9.51
N LEU A 78 3.80 9.96 8.76
CA LEU A 78 2.67 10.72 8.20
C LEU A 78 1.88 9.93 7.14
N PHE A 79 2.49 8.96 6.48
CA PHE A 79 1.88 8.15 5.44
C PHE A 79 0.71 7.31 5.95
N GLY A 80 0.69 6.98 7.24
CA GLY A 80 -0.46 6.34 7.88
C GLY A 80 -1.75 7.17 7.76
N LEU A 81 -1.65 8.52 7.79
CA LEU A 81 -2.81 9.40 7.62
C LEU A 81 -3.40 9.32 6.21
N TRP A 82 -2.55 9.26 5.18
CA TRP A 82 -2.96 9.07 3.79
C TRP A 82 -3.58 7.69 3.55
N LEU A 83 -3.01 6.66 4.19
CA LEU A 83 -3.58 5.31 4.15
C LEU A 83 -4.94 5.24 4.85
N THR A 84 -5.14 5.98 5.95
CA THR A 84 -6.45 6.08 6.61
C THR A 84 -7.49 6.69 5.67
N LEU A 85 -7.16 7.75 4.92
CA LEU A 85 -8.08 8.31 3.92
C LEU A 85 -8.38 7.37 2.76
N LEU A 86 -7.38 6.63 2.29
CA LEU A 86 -7.53 5.77 1.13
C LEU A 86 -8.29 4.47 1.46
N LEU A 87 -8.01 3.84 2.60
CA LEU A 87 -8.47 2.48 2.92
C LEU A 87 -9.39 2.42 4.15
N GLY A 88 -9.54 3.52 4.88
CA GLY A 88 -10.22 3.56 6.16
C GLY A 88 -9.28 3.32 7.35
N PRO A 89 -9.80 3.39 8.58
CA PRO A 89 -8.98 3.31 9.80
C PRO A 89 -8.31 1.94 9.94
N PRO A 90 -7.05 1.90 10.41
CA PRO A 90 -6.33 0.64 10.57
C PRO A 90 -6.76 -0.11 11.82
N THR A 91 -6.58 -1.44 11.81
CA THR A 91 -6.51 -2.22 13.05
C THR A 91 -5.08 -2.10 13.61
N THR A 92 -4.93 -1.56 14.82
CA THR A 92 -3.61 -1.32 15.43
C THR A 92 -3.33 -2.29 16.57
N THR A 93 -2.19 -2.98 16.51
CA THR A 93 -1.72 -3.86 17.58
C THR A 93 -0.27 -3.53 17.95
N GLN A 94 0.00 -3.33 19.24
CA GLN A 94 1.36 -3.11 19.71
C GLN A 94 2.11 -4.43 19.92
N GLY A 95 3.38 -4.45 19.51
CA GLY A 95 4.30 -5.53 19.81
C GLY A 95 5.07 -6.06 18.61
N VAL A 96 5.68 -7.21 18.80
CA VAL A 96 6.44 -7.94 17.79
C VAL A 96 5.83 -9.33 17.64
N ALA A 97 5.66 -9.77 16.40
CA ALA A 97 5.22 -11.13 16.09
C ALA A 97 6.36 -12.13 16.33
N ALA A 98 6.01 -13.32 16.81
CA ALA A 98 6.98 -14.41 16.96
C ALA A 98 7.54 -14.83 15.60
N SER A 99 8.85 -15.06 15.54
CA SER A 99 9.53 -15.50 14.32
C SER A 99 10.46 -16.67 14.59
N GLY A 100 10.80 -17.37 13.52
CA GLY A 100 11.67 -18.53 13.54
C GLY A 100 12.13 -18.87 12.13
N LYS A 101 13.01 -19.87 12.04
CA LYS A 101 13.53 -20.33 10.75
C LYS A 101 13.77 -21.82 10.74
N ILE A 102 13.68 -22.42 9.56
CA ILE A 102 14.08 -23.80 9.30
C ILE A 102 15.26 -23.75 8.31
N THR A 103 16.44 -24.15 8.76
CA THR A 103 17.68 -24.06 7.98
C THR A 103 18.02 -25.40 7.34
N PHE A 104 18.36 -25.38 6.05
CA PHE A 104 18.67 -26.56 5.26
C PHE A 104 20.16 -26.57 4.90
N ALA A 105 20.86 -27.65 5.23
CA ALA A 105 22.27 -27.83 4.88
C ALA A 105 22.46 -28.44 3.48
N ALA A 106 21.45 -29.17 2.99
CA ALA A 106 21.42 -29.82 1.69
C ALA A 106 19.97 -29.95 1.21
N ASN A 107 19.79 -30.37 -0.05
CA ASN A 107 18.46 -30.64 -0.60
C ASN A 107 17.81 -31.82 0.17
N PRO A 108 16.55 -31.70 0.63
CA PRO A 108 15.82 -32.80 1.25
C PRO A 108 15.70 -34.03 0.36
N SER A 109 15.68 -35.21 0.98
CA SER A 109 15.41 -36.48 0.31
C SER A 109 13.90 -36.76 0.25
N THR A 110 13.51 -37.69 -0.62
CA THR A 110 12.11 -38.15 -0.69
C THR A 110 11.67 -38.71 0.66
N ASN A 111 10.46 -38.32 1.11
CA ASN A 111 9.85 -38.63 2.40
C ASN A 111 10.41 -37.87 3.61
N ASP A 112 11.38 -36.97 3.42
CA ASP A 112 11.68 -35.99 4.47
C ASP A 112 10.47 -35.10 4.73
N THR A 113 10.38 -34.58 5.95
CA THR A 113 9.25 -33.76 6.39
C THR A 113 9.70 -32.47 7.04
N ILE A 114 8.87 -31.44 6.87
CA ILE A 114 8.83 -30.28 7.76
C ILE A 114 7.44 -30.22 8.40
N THR A 115 7.39 -29.83 9.66
CA THR A 115 6.13 -29.64 10.40
C THR A 115 6.05 -28.20 10.86
N VAL A 116 4.97 -27.52 10.50
CA VAL A 116 4.69 -26.14 10.88
C VAL A 116 3.27 -26.05 11.43
N GLY A 117 3.10 -25.41 12.60
CA GLY A 117 1.78 -25.31 13.24
C GLY A 117 1.13 -26.67 13.55
N GLY A 118 1.95 -27.71 13.73
CA GLY A 118 1.49 -29.10 13.92
C GLY A 118 1.14 -29.86 12.63
N GLN A 119 1.14 -29.21 11.46
CA GLN A 119 0.88 -29.86 10.16
C GLN A 119 2.20 -30.29 9.51
N ALA A 120 2.31 -31.57 9.16
CA ALA A 120 3.46 -32.11 8.42
C ALA A 120 3.29 -31.92 6.91
N PHE A 121 4.37 -31.52 6.25
CA PHE A 121 4.54 -31.47 4.80
C PHE A 121 5.66 -32.42 4.39
N THR A 122 5.41 -33.23 3.37
CA THR A 122 6.36 -34.27 2.92
C THR A 122 7.00 -33.88 1.59
N PHE A 123 8.32 -34.02 1.49
CA PHE A 123 9.06 -33.80 0.24
C PHE A 123 8.93 -34.99 -0.70
N LYS A 124 8.63 -34.69 -1.97
CA LYS A 124 8.38 -35.69 -3.02
C LYS A 124 9.12 -35.32 -4.29
N SER A 125 9.62 -36.34 -5.01
CA SER A 125 10.39 -36.16 -6.24
C SER A 125 9.55 -35.88 -7.49
N ALA A 126 8.24 -36.17 -7.47
CA ALA A 126 7.33 -35.89 -8.59
C ALA A 126 5.85 -35.82 -8.15
N ASN A 127 5.04 -35.04 -8.88
CA ASN A 127 3.58 -34.93 -8.73
C ASN A 127 3.14 -34.75 -7.26
N PRO A 128 3.49 -33.63 -6.62
CA PRO A 128 3.04 -33.35 -5.25
C PRO A 128 1.51 -33.24 -5.21
N GLY A 129 0.90 -33.86 -4.20
CA GLY A 129 -0.49 -33.65 -3.83
C GLY A 129 -0.64 -32.60 -2.74
N ALA A 130 -1.77 -32.60 -2.03
CA ALA A 130 -1.97 -31.76 -0.87
C ALA A 130 -0.93 -32.06 0.24
N ASN A 131 -0.44 -31.02 0.90
CA ASN A 131 0.60 -31.10 1.94
C ASN A 131 1.89 -31.81 1.51
N GLN A 132 2.21 -31.75 0.21
CA GLN A 132 3.45 -32.28 -0.35
C GLN A 132 4.23 -31.18 -1.07
N ILE A 133 5.55 -31.25 -0.98
CA ILE A 133 6.46 -30.26 -1.57
C ILE A 133 7.29 -30.94 -2.66
N LEU A 134 7.34 -30.35 -3.84
CA LEU A 134 8.19 -30.83 -4.93
C LEU A 134 9.66 -30.51 -4.66
N ILE A 135 10.51 -31.53 -4.71
CA ILE A 135 11.96 -31.38 -4.66
C ILE A 135 12.44 -30.86 -6.03
N GLY A 136 13.09 -29.70 -6.03
CA GLY A 136 13.70 -29.09 -7.21
C GLY A 136 15.12 -29.61 -7.49
N ALA A 137 15.70 -29.18 -8.61
CA ALA A 137 17.06 -29.53 -8.99
C ALA A 137 18.10 -28.88 -8.07
N THR A 138 17.76 -27.73 -7.49
CA THR A 138 18.59 -27.01 -6.52
C THR A 138 17.86 -26.81 -5.20
N LEU A 139 18.60 -26.59 -4.11
CA LEU A 139 18.01 -26.24 -2.82
C LEU A 139 17.11 -24.99 -2.93
N ALA A 140 17.54 -23.99 -3.69
CA ALA A 140 16.76 -22.77 -3.89
C ALA A 140 15.38 -23.05 -4.52
N GLU A 141 15.31 -23.91 -5.54
CA GLU A 141 14.03 -24.33 -6.13
C GLU A 141 13.16 -25.11 -5.14
N THR A 142 13.75 -26.04 -4.38
CA THR A 142 13.01 -26.79 -3.35
C THR A 142 12.43 -25.86 -2.28
N LEU A 143 13.20 -24.85 -1.81
CA LEU A 143 12.72 -23.90 -0.82
C LEU A 143 11.64 -22.97 -1.38
N ARG A 144 11.75 -22.56 -2.65
CA ARG A 144 10.66 -21.81 -3.33
C ARG A 144 9.37 -22.63 -3.36
N ASN A 145 9.45 -23.88 -3.79
CA ASN A 145 8.31 -24.79 -3.82
C ASN A 145 7.72 -25.02 -2.42
N ALA A 146 8.57 -25.11 -1.40
CA ALA A 146 8.15 -25.25 -0.01
C ALA A 146 7.36 -24.02 0.46
N VAL A 147 7.92 -22.82 0.30
CA VAL A 147 7.26 -21.57 0.71
C VAL A 147 5.95 -21.36 -0.03
N TRP A 148 5.88 -21.67 -1.33
CA TRP A 148 4.65 -21.62 -2.09
C TRP A 148 3.60 -22.61 -1.57
N ALA A 149 3.99 -23.86 -1.29
CA ALA A 149 3.07 -24.85 -0.73
C ALA A 149 2.55 -24.44 0.66
N LEU A 150 3.37 -23.79 1.48
CA LEU A 150 3.00 -23.30 2.80
C LEU A 150 2.05 -22.09 2.70
N ASN A 151 2.38 -21.08 1.89
CA ASN A 151 1.55 -19.89 1.72
C ASN A 151 0.23 -20.17 0.96
N LYS A 152 0.17 -21.23 0.15
CA LYS A 152 -1.07 -21.70 -0.51
C LYS A 152 -1.92 -22.60 0.39
N SER A 153 -1.38 -23.08 1.52
CA SER A 153 -2.08 -24.02 2.38
C SER A 153 -3.33 -23.37 2.99
N THR A 154 -4.46 -24.08 2.92
CA THR A 154 -5.73 -23.68 3.56
C THR A 154 -5.87 -24.23 4.97
N VAL A 155 -4.85 -24.95 5.48
CA VAL A 155 -4.86 -25.47 6.85
C VAL A 155 -4.74 -24.29 7.81
N GLY A 156 -5.75 -24.05 8.64
CA GLY A 156 -5.84 -22.86 9.48
C GLY A 156 -4.62 -22.60 10.37
N ALA A 157 -4.00 -23.66 10.91
CA ALA A 157 -2.76 -23.54 11.69
C ALA A 157 -1.55 -23.13 10.84
N VAL A 158 -1.48 -23.53 9.57
CA VAL A 158 -0.38 -23.14 8.65
C VAL A 158 -0.61 -21.73 8.14
N ALA A 159 -1.84 -21.40 7.74
CA ALA A 159 -2.24 -20.08 7.23
C ALA A 159 -2.15 -18.96 8.28
N ALA A 160 -1.99 -19.30 9.56
CA ALA A 160 -1.78 -18.33 10.64
C ALA A 160 -0.38 -17.69 10.63
N ALA A 161 0.55 -18.15 9.79
CA ALA A 161 1.89 -17.59 9.66
C ALA A 161 2.21 -17.23 8.20
N ASP A 162 3.02 -16.20 8.01
CA ASP A 162 3.64 -15.84 6.74
C ASP A 162 4.97 -16.61 6.60
N TYR A 163 5.18 -17.22 5.44
CA TYR A 163 6.40 -17.95 5.11
C TYR A 163 7.20 -17.20 4.05
N GLY A 164 8.52 -17.20 4.20
CA GLY A 164 9.43 -16.64 3.21
C GLY A 164 10.74 -17.41 3.12
N VAL A 165 11.64 -16.97 2.25
CA VAL A 165 13.01 -17.49 2.17
C VAL A 165 14.01 -16.39 2.54
N ASN A 166 15.14 -16.77 3.11
CA ASN A 166 16.24 -15.82 3.31
C ASN A 166 16.96 -15.50 1.97
N ASP A 167 17.68 -14.38 1.93
CA ASP A 167 18.41 -13.93 0.72
C ASP A 167 19.42 -14.95 0.18
N ALA A 168 19.94 -15.83 1.05
CA ALA A 168 20.88 -16.87 0.68
C ALA A 168 20.21 -18.16 0.14
N PHE A 169 18.87 -18.25 0.16
CA PHE A 169 18.11 -19.45 -0.20
C PHE A 169 18.59 -20.72 0.54
N THR A 170 18.83 -20.59 1.85
CA THR A 170 19.25 -21.68 2.74
C THR A 170 18.31 -21.93 3.91
N ALA A 171 17.34 -21.04 4.14
CA ALA A 171 16.39 -21.17 5.23
C ALA A 171 14.99 -20.65 4.85
N ILE A 172 13.97 -21.34 5.36
CA ILE A 172 12.59 -20.86 5.35
C ILE A 172 12.40 -20.02 6.61
N THR A 173 12.00 -18.76 6.44
CA THR A 173 11.63 -17.86 7.53
C THR A 173 10.14 -17.99 7.81
N VAL A 174 9.77 -18.07 9.07
CA VAL A 174 8.37 -18.17 9.52
C VAL A 174 8.10 -16.99 10.46
N THR A 175 7.08 -16.20 10.16
CA THR A 175 6.61 -15.12 11.03
C THR A 175 5.13 -15.33 11.32
N HIS A 176 4.75 -15.39 12.59
CA HIS A 176 3.35 -15.58 12.96
C HIS A 176 2.51 -14.34 12.65
N GLY A 177 1.24 -14.52 12.28
CA GLY A 177 0.33 -13.40 11.98
C GLY A 177 -0.16 -12.65 13.23
N ALA A 178 -0.20 -13.32 14.39
CA ALA A 178 -0.52 -12.66 15.67
C ALA A 178 0.71 -11.93 16.23
N VAL A 179 0.54 -10.63 16.47
CA VAL A 179 1.50 -9.79 17.20
C VAL A 179 1.34 -10.03 18.70
N GLY A 180 2.46 -10.21 19.41
CA GLY A 180 2.46 -10.53 20.84
C GLY A 180 3.02 -11.91 21.15
N THR A 181 2.75 -12.40 22.36
CA THR A 181 3.32 -13.66 22.88
C THR A 181 2.64 -14.92 22.36
N ASP A 182 1.42 -14.82 21.82
CA ASP A 182 0.60 -15.98 21.42
C ASP A 182 1.29 -16.82 20.34
N GLY A 183 1.99 -16.15 19.41
CA GLY A 183 2.75 -16.82 18.35
C GLY A 183 3.92 -17.68 18.84
N ASN A 184 4.39 -17.51 20.08
CA ASN A 184 5.52 -18.27 20.63
C ASN A 184 5.19 -19.76 20.84
N ALA A 185 3.90 -20.13 20.85
CA ALA A 185 3.47 -21.53 20.93
C ALA A 185 3.48 -22.26 19.57
N PHE A 186 3.72 -21.54 18.48
CA PHE A 186 3.66 -22.11 17.13
C PHE A 186 4.82 -23.10 16.90
N ALA A 187 4.49 -24.36 16.64
CA ALA A 187 5.46 -25.45 16.55
C ALA A 187 6.22 -25.46 15.22
N LEU A 188 7.54 -25.71 15.29
CA LEU A 188 8.41 -25.99 14.15
C LEU A 188 9.16 -27.31 14.37
N ALA A 189 9.14 -28.18 13.38
CA ALA A 189 9.98 -29.39 13.34
C ALA A 189 10.41 -29.73 11.91
N ALA A 190 11.47 -30.51 11.77
CA ALA A 190 11.91 -31.04 10.48
C ALA A 190 12.68 -32.36 10.66
N SER A 191 12.61 -33.26 9.67
CA SER A 191 13.36 -34.53 9.68
C SER A 191 14.79 -34.39 9.17
N ALA A 192 15.02 -33.52 8.18
CA ALA A 192 16.30 -33.34 7.49
C ALA A 192 16.75 -31.87 7.42
N ALA A 193 16.19 -31.01 8.27
CA ALA A 193 16.54 -29.61 8.41
C ALA A 193 16.63 -29.24 9.89
N THR A 194 17.20 -28.06 10.20
CA THR A 194 17.38 -27.59 11.58
C THR A 194 16.47 -26.39 11.84
N PRO A 195 15.35 -26.57 12.58
CA PRO A 195 14.57 -25.46 13.10
C PRO A 195 15.38 -24.61 14.09
N SER A 196 15.06 -23.32 14.20
CA SER A 196 15.63 -22.42 15.20
C SER A 196 15.27 -22.79 16.63
N GLY A 197 14.18 -23.54 16.81
CA GLY A 197 13.67 -24.05 18.08
C GLY A 197 12.46 -24.94 17.83
N ALA A 198 11.97 -25.61 18.87
CA ALA A 198 10.75 -26.43 18.79
C ALA A 198 9.49 -25.57 18.56
N THR A 199 9.55 -24.30 18.95
CA THR A 199 8.50 -23.31 18.68
C THR A 199 9.13 -21.98 18.21
N LEU A 200 8.30 -21.07 17.68
CA LEU A 200 8.72 -19.70 17.38
C LEU A 200 9.12 -18.95 18.66
N SER A 201 9.91 -17.89 18.48
CA SER A 201 10.41 -17.08 19.58
C SER A 201 10.40 -15.59 19.25
N GLY A 202 10.59 -14.73 20.25
CA GLY A 202 10.68 -13.28 20.06
C GLY A 202 9.34 -12.54 19.98
N GLY A 203 8.21 -13.24 20.10
CA GLY A 203 6.90 -12.61 20.21
C GLY A 203 6.77 -11.84 21.54
N SER A 204 6.38 -10.56 21.47
CA SER A 204 6.35 -9.63 22.60
C SER A 204 5.19 -8.65 22.45
N SER A 205 4.48 -8.32 23.53
CA SER A 205 3.46 -7.26 23.55
C SER A 205 4.04 -5.84 23.65
N ALA A 206 5.35 -5.73 23.95
CA ALA A 206 6.09 -4.47 23.87
C ALA A 206 6.82 -4.39 22.52
N GLY A 207 6.87 -3.20 21.93
CA GLY A 207 7.50 -2.97 20.64
C GLY A 207 6.80 -1.89 19.82
N PRO A 208 7.06 -1.84 18.49
CA PRO A 208 6.38 -0.91 17.60
C PRO A 208 4.88 -1.22 17.48
N TYR A 209 4.13 -0.26 16.95
CA TYR A 209 2.74 -0.43 16.59
C TYR A 209 2.65 -1.01 15.18
N ASN A 210 1.76 -1.98 14.99
CA ASN A 210 1.49 -2.63 13.71
C ASN A 210 0.08 -2.21 13.29
N HIS A 211 0.00 -1.36 12.27
CA HIS A 211 -1.24 -0.88 11.68
C HIS A 211 -1.56 -1.70 10.44
N VAL A 212 -2.70 -2.39 10.44
CA VAL A 212 -3.19 -3.16 9.29
C VAL A 212 -4.39 -2.44 8.69
N PHE A 213 -4.21 -1.88 7.51
CA PHE A 213 -5.26 -1.28 6.69
C PHE A 213 -5.78 -2.33 5.73
N LYS A 214 -7.10 -2.49 5.65
CA LYS A 214 -7.76 -3.47 4.78
C LYS A 214 -8.51 -2.74 3.69
N ALA A 215 -8.38 -3.20 2.45
CA ALA A 215 -9.19 -2.69 1.34
C ALA A 215 -10.67 -3.09 1.48
N GLY A 216 -11.55 -2.28 0.90
CA GLY A 216 -12.99 -2.56 0.84
C GLY A 216 -13.83 -1.98 1.98
N ALA A 217 -13.38 -0.90 2.63
CA ALA A 217 -14.22 -0.18 3.59
C ALA A 217 -15.44 0.44 2.88
N GLN A 218 -16.63 0.23 3.45
CA GLN A 218 -17.89 0.77 2.90
C GLN A 218 -18.06 2.28 3.11
N THR A 219 -17.25 2.86 4.00
CA THR A 219 -17.23 4.30 4.29
C THR A 219 -15.79 4.70 4.46
N LEU A 220 -15.38 5.71 3.71
CA LEU A 220 -14.04 6.29 3.81
C LEU A 220 -14.09 7.57 4.64
N PRO A 221 -13.09 7.82 5.48
CA PRO A 221 -12.99 9.07 6.22
C PRO A 221 -12.64 10.22 5.26
N SER A 222 -12.99 11.43 5.66
CA SER A 222 -12.62 12.67 4.97
C SER A 222 -11.61 13.45 5.78
N ALA A 223 -10.86 14.34 5.13
CA ALA A 223 -9.91 15.22 5.78
C ALA A 223 -10.15 16.69 5.44
N SER A 224 -9.62 17.53 6.33
CA SER A 224 -9.40 18.94 6.10
C SER A 224 -7.90 19.19 5.94
N ILE A 225 -7.53 19.86 4.85
CA ILE A 225 -6.14 20.20 4.52
C ILE A 225 -5.99 21.70 4.38
N GLU A 226 -5.13 22.31 5.20
CA GLU A 226 -4.77 23.71 5.06
C GLU A 226 -3.56 23.87 4.14
N VAL A 227 -3.66 24.79 3.18
CA VAL A 227 -2.54 25.31 2.38
C VAL A 227 -2.24 26.73 2.85
N GLY A 228 -1.08 26.92 3.48
CA GLY A 228 -0.67 28.19 4.09
C GLY A 228 0.55 28.81 3.41
N ALA A 229 0.37 29.95 2.76
CA ALA A 229 1.45 30.79 2.25
C ALA A 229 1.87 31.84 3.30
N THR A 230 2.77 31.42 4.19
CA THR A 230 3.19 32.21 5.37
C THR A 230 3.74 33.60 5.05
N ASP A 231 4.50 33.74 3.95
CA ASP A 231 5.11 35.02 3.52
C ASP A 231 4.08 36.13 3.24
N VAL A 232 2.84 35.76 2.86
CA VAL A 232 1.76 36.70 2.51
C VAL A 232 0.54 36.58 3.43
N ALA A 233 0.60 35.71 4.44
CA ALA A 233 -0.51 35.39 5.33
C ALA A 233 -1.80 35.02 4.56
N ASP A 234 -1.68 34.10 3.60
CA ASP A 234 -2.82 33.52 2.88
C ASP A 234 -2.94 32.05 3.31
N TYR A 235 -3.98 31.75 4.09
CA TYR A 235 -4.29 30.41 4.59
C TYR A 235 -5.66 29.98 4.06
N ARG A 236 -5.71 28.80 3.43
CA ARG A 236 -6.91 28.24 2.80
C ARG A 236 -7.11 26.82 3.27
N VAL A 237 -8.32 26.52 3.73
CA VAL A 237 -8.65 25.18 4.25
C VAL A 237 -9.58 24.50 3.28
N ASN A 238 -9.08 23.45 2.62
CA ASN A 238 -9.85 22.53 1.83
C ASN A 238 -10.49 21.50 2.76
N TYR A 239 -11.75 21.17 2.56
CA TYR A 239 -12.53 20.33 3.47
C TYR A 239 -13.35 19.29 2.71
N GLY A 240 -13.74 18.22 3.40
CA GLY A 240 -14.38 17.07 2.77
C GLY A 240 -13.47 16.38 1.75
N VAL A 241 -12.15 16.39 1.99
CA VAL A 241 -11.16 15.79 1.09
C VAL A 241 -11.22 14.26 1.22
N LEU A 242 -11.55 13.59 0.12
CA LEU A 242 -11.52 12.14 -0.05
C LEU A 242 -10.43 11.77 -1.05
N ILE A 243 -9.79 10.61 -0.87
CA ILE A 243 -8.78 10.09 -1.80
C ILE A 243 -9.40 8.99 -2.66
N ASP A 244 -9.38 9.20 -3.97
CA ASP A 244 -9.88 8.24 -4.96
C ASP A 244 -8.78 7.29 -5.42
N THR A 245 -7.64 7.84 -5.84
CA THR A 245 -6.54 7.05 -6.40
C THR A 245 -5.26 7.23 -5.61
N MET A 246 -4.45 6.17 -5.56
CA MET A 246 -3.08 6.22 -5.08
C MET A 246 -2.18 5.42 -6.00
N THR A 247 -1.05 6.03 -6.38
CA THR A 247 0.00 5.37 -7.15
C THR A 247 1.36 5.56 -6.48
N ILE A 248 2.09 4.46 -6.28
CA ILE A 248 3.48 4.46 -5.81
C ILE A 248 4.34 3.75 -6.85
N ALA A 249 5.31 4.46 -7.41
CA ALA A 249 6.27 3.89 -8.34
C ALA A 249 7.54 3.40 -7.62
N MET A 250 7.92 2.15 -7.86
CA MET A 250 9.18 1.55 -7.45
C MET A 250 10.15 1.54 -8.63
N SER A 251 11.35 2.05 -8.38
CA SER A 251 12.46 1.94 -9.33
C SER A 251 13.78 1.77 -8.57
N ARG A 252 14.89 1.60 -9.29
CA ARG A 252 16.20 1.43 -8.66
C ARG A 252 16.73 2.72 -8.01
N SER A 253 16.20 3.88 -8.40
CA SER A 253 16.74 5.18 -7.97
C SER A 253 15.67 6.25 -7.95
N GLY A 254 15.77 7.16 -7.00
CA GLY A 254 14.85 8.27 -6.88
C GLY A 254 14.22 8.31 -5.51
N LEU A 255 13.44 9.35 -5.31
CA LEU A 255 12.76 9.63 -4.08
C LEU A 255 11.40 8.91 -4.10
N LEU A 256 11.06 8.18 -3.02
CA LEU A 256 9.81 7.42 -2.96
C LEU A 256 8.63 8.33 -2.64
N ASN A 257 7.77 8.57 -3.63
CA ASN A 257 6.59 9.43 -3.54
C ASN A 257 5.32 8.61 -3.85
N ALA A 258 4.22 8.99 -3.22
CA ALA A 258 2.88 8.57 -3.57
C ALA A 258 2.16 9.73 -4.26
N THR A 259 1.55 9.47 -5.40
CA THR A 259 0.63 10.40 -6.05
C THR A 259 -0.78 9.98 -5.70
N LEU A 260 -1.54 10.91 -5.11
CA LEU A 260 -2.87 10.71 -4.56
C LEU A 260 -3.85 11.59 -5.36
N GLY A 261 -4.83 11.00 -6.03
CA GLY A 261 -5.93 11.75 -6.64
C GLY A 261 -7.01 12.02 -5.60
N TYR A 262 -7.41 13.28 -5.44
CA TYR A 262 -8.39 13.67 -4.43
C TYR A 262 -9.64 14.30 -5.04
N ILE A 263 -10.72 14.22 -4.26
CA ILE A 263 -11.99 14.91 -4.51
C ILE A 263 -12.37 15.60 -3.20
N ALA A 264 -12.51 16.92 -3.21
CA ALA A 264 -12.87 17.71 -2.04
C ALA A 264 -14.24 18.37 -2.23
N GLN A 265 -14.94 18.63 -1.13
CA GLN A 265 -16.23 19.32 -1.19
C GLN A 265 -16.05 20.80 -1.51
N GLY A 266 -15.02 21.43 -0.95
CA GLY A 266 -14.76 22.83 -1.17
C GLY A 266 -13.62 23.40 -0.34
N GLU A 267 -13.47 24.71 -0.45
CA GLU A 267 -12.46 25.53 0.22
C GLU A 267 -13.14 26.62 1.08
N LYS A 268 -12.61 26.83 2.28
CA LYS A 268 -12.99 27.97 3.12
C LYS A 268 -12.35 29.26 2.59
N PRO A 269 -13.03 30.42 2.71
CA PRO A 269 -12.45 31.69 2.33
C PRO A 269 -11.11 31.93 3.03
N LYS A 270 -10.16 32.53 2.30
CA LYS A 270 -8.83 32.81 2.83
C LYS A 270 -8.86 33.57 4.16
N THR A 271 -7.97 33.19 5.07
CA THR A 271 -7.75 33.85 6.36
C THR A 271 -6.33 34.38 6.47
N GLY A 272 -6.14 35.38 7.34
CA GLY A 272 -4.81 35.95 7.65
C GLY A 272 -4.01 35.16 8.69
N ALA A 273 -4.59 34.08 9.23
CA ALA A 273 -4.00 33.24 10.25
C ALA A 273 -4.31 31.77 9.93
N SER A 274 -3.39 30.89 10.32
CA SER A 274 -3.57 29.45 10.24
C SER A 274 -4.68 28.99 11.19
N ILE A 275 -5.39 27.94 10.79
CA ILE A 275 -6.42 27.28 11.60
C ILE A 275 -5.84 26.69 12.88
N ASP A 276 -4.58 26.25 12.84
CA ASP A 276 -3.86 25.70 13.98
C ASP A 276 -2.45 26.31 14.05
N ALA A 277 -2.22 27.11 15.09
CA ALA A 277 -0.92 27.75 15.28
C ALA A 277 0.16 26.74 15.71
N ASP A 278 -0.24 25.70 16.44
CA ASP A 278 0.63 24.73 17.12
C ASP A 278 0.23 23.29 16.74
N PRO A 279 0.31 22.93 15.44
CA PRO A 279 -0.05 21.60 14.98
C PRO A 279 0.93 20.55 15.51
N GLU A 280 0.48 19.31 15.62
CA GLU A 280 1.34 18.19 15.97
C GLU A 280 2.40 17.97 14.87
N VAL A 281 3.67 17.88 15.27
CA VAL A 281 4.78 17.68 14.35
C VAL A 281 5.31 16.26 14.51
N LEU A 282 5.18 15.47 13.45
CA LEU A 282 5.85 14.18 13.33
C LEU A 282 7.07 14.36 12.42
N GLU A 283 8.25 13.90 12.86
CA GLU A 283 9.43 14.02 12.01
C GLU A 283 9.28 13.14 10.77
N VAL A 284 9.57 13.73 9.62
CA VAL A 284 9.52 13.07 8.31
C VAL A 284 10.67 12.09 8.20
N ASP A 285 10.35 10.79 8.28
CA ASP A 285 11.32 9.72 8.14
C ASP A 285 11.02 8.89 6.89
N ARG A 286 11.72 9.20 5.80
CA ARG A 286 11.34 8.77 4.47
C ARG A 286 11.86 7.38 4.11
N PHE A 287 10.99 6.52 3.59
CA PHE A 287 11.44 5.26 3.00
C PHE A 287 12.24 5.50 1.70
N SER A 288 13.25 4.65 1.48
CA SER A 288 14.11 4.73 0.30
C SER A 288 13.73 3.70 -0.73
N GLN A 289 13.85 4.03 -2.02
CA GLN A 289 13.70 3.05 -3.10
C GLN A 289 14.77 1.94 -3.02
N PHE A 290 15.91 2.20 -2.36
CA PHE A 290 16.96 1.20 -2.16
C PHE A 290 16.54 0.02 -1.29
N SER A 291 15.63 0.22 -0.33
CA SER A 291 15.15 -0.85 0.55
C SER A 291 13.87 -1.52 0.05
N GLY A 292 13.53 -1.32 -1.23
CA GLY A 292 12.35 -1.91 -1.86
C GLY A 292 12.51 -3.41 -2.09
N SER A 293 11.49 -4.20 -1.73
CA SER A 293 11.38 -5.62 -2.06
C SER A 293 10.08 -5.90 -2.80
N VAL A 294 10.13 -6.87 -3.72
CA VAL A 294 8.96 -7.43 -4.39
C VAL A 294 9.01 -8.93 -4.21
N GLU A 295 7.96 -9.51 -3.63
CA GLU A 295 7.90 -10.94 -3.37
C GLU A 295 6.64 -11.54 -3.98
N LEU A 296 6.78 -12.78 -4.43
CA LEU A 296 5.72 -13.60 -4.98
C LEU A 296 5.53 -14.79 -4.05
N TRP A 297 4.37 -14.88 -3.40
CA TRP A 297 4.11 -15.88 -2.36
C TRP A 297 5.20 -15.94 -1.29
N GLY A 298 5.70 -14.78 -0.84
CA GLY A 298 6.77 -14.69 0.18
C GLY A 298 8.18 -15.04 -0.31
N VAL A 299 8.35 -15.30 -1.61
CA VAL A 299 9.67 -15.50 -2.23
C VAL A 299 10.09 -14.21 -2.94
N PRO A 300 11.27 -13.64 -2.65
CA PRO A 300 11.74 -12.44 -3.33
C PRO A 300 11.97 -12.71 -4.82
N MET A 301 11.47 -11.81 -5.65
CA MET A 301 11.60 -11.92 -7.10
C MET A 301 12.98 -11.42 -7.57
N GLY A 302 13.71 -12.28 -8.28
CA GLY A 302 14.96 -11.88 -8.93
C GLY A 302 14.71 -10.99 -10.15
N SER A 303 15.54 -9.96 -10.34
CA SER A 303 15.59 -9.14 -11.56
C SER A 303 14.35 -8.26 -11.86
N VAL A 304 13.71 -7.71 -10.83
CA VAL A 304 12.69 -6.65 -10.98
C VAL A 304 13.38 -5.34 -11.40
N VAL A 305 12.90 -4.71 -12.47
CA VAL A 305 13.42 -3.42 -12.98
C VAL A 305 12.66 -2.26 -12.35
N SER A 306 11.33 -2.37 -12.36
CA SER A 306 10.41 -1.42 -11.76
C SER A 306 9.12 -2.12 -11.38
N ALA A 307 8.39 -1.55 -10.44
CA ALA A 307 7.05 -1.97 -10.10
C ALA A 307 6.19 -0.75 -9.78
N GLN A 308 4.88 -0.93 -9.77
CA GLN A 308 3.95 0.12 -9.40
C GLN A 308 2.83 -0.49 -8.56
N VAL A 309 2.51 0.16 -7.45
CA VAL A 309 1.30 -0.11 -6.67
C VAL A 309 0.28 0.93 -7.05
N SER A 310 -0.86 0.49 -7.58
CA SER A 310 -1.95 1.38 -8.01
C SER A 310 -3.27 0.91 -7.40
N ILE A 311 -3.94 1.82 -6.70
CA ILE A 311 -5.22 1.60 -6.02
C ILE A 311 -6.19 2.69 -6.49
N ASN A 312 -7.42 2.31 -6.80
CA ASN A 312 -8.49 3.20 -7.16
C ASN A 312 -9.77 2.77 -6.42
N ASN A 313 -10.37 3.66 -5.64
CA ASN A 313 -11.62 3.42 -4.92
C ASN A 313 -12.86 3.59 -5.81
N GLY A 314 -12.72 4.24 -6.96
CA GLY A 314 -13.78 4.48 -7.92
C GLY A 314 -14.86 5.36 -7.33
N LEU A 315 -14.47 6.44 -6.63
CA LEU A 315 -15.40 7.34 -5.96
C LEU A 315 -16.44 7.89 -6.96
N ASP A 316 -17.71 7.68 -6.65
CA ASP A 316 -18.82 8.26 -7.38
C ASP A 316 -19.22 9.58 -6.73
N VAL A 317 -19.30 10.64 -7.53
CA VAL A 317 -19.48 12.00 -7.01
C VAL A 317 -20.97 12.35 -7.05
N ASP A 318 -21.51 12.76 -5.91
CA ASP A 318 -22.87 13.31 -5.86
C ASP A 318 -22.88 14.75 -6.38
N GLU A 319 -23.20 14.91 -7.66
CA GLU A 319 -23.35 16.20 -8.34
C GLU A 319 -24.76 16.81 -8.18
N GLY A 320 -25.42 16.55 -7.04
CA GLY A 320 -26.72 17.13 -6.70
C GLY A 320 -26.75 18.66 -6.78
N ILE A 321 -27.88 19.20 -7.26
CA ILE A 321 -28.07 20.66 -7.38
C ILE A 321 -28.16 21.28 -5.99
N ARG A 322 -27.10 21.95 -5.56
CA ARG A 322 -27.03 22.70 -4.30
C ARG A 322 -26.94 24.20 -4.55
N ARG A 323 -27.41 24.99 -3.59
CA ARG A 323 -27.38 26.46 -3.66
C ARG A 323 -25.95 27.02 -3.67
N ASP A 324 -25.00 26.26 -3.14
CA ASP A 324 -23.57 26.59 -3.11
C ASP A 324 -22.83 26.19 -4.40
N GLY A 325 -23.45 25.44 -5.32
CA GLY A 325 -22.83 24.98 -6.57
C GLY A 325 -21.69 23.98 -6.39
N ARG A 326 -21.55 23.41 -5.18
CA ARG A 326 -20.54 22.41 -4.79
C ARG A 326 -21.13 21.00 -4.81
N ILE A 327 -20.26 20.00 -4.78
CA ILE A 327 -20.66 18.59 -4.69
C ILE A 327 -21.32 18.27 -3.34
N GLY A 328 -22.28 17.33 -3.37
CA GLY A 328 -22.95 16.81 -2.19
C GLY A 328 -22.03 15.99 -1.30
N GLY A 329 -21.19 15.18 -1.95
CA GLY A 329 -20.21 14.28 -1.37
C GLY A 329 -19.59 13.40 -2.46
N ALA A 330 -18.80 12.41 -2.06
CA ALA A 330 -18.42 11.32 -2.94
C ALA A 330 -18.49 9.99 -2.17
N ASP A 331 -19.11 8.99 -2.78
CA ASP A 331 -19.33 7.68 -2.19
C ASP A 331 -18.38 6.64 -2.80
N PRO A 332 -17.85 5.68 -2.03
CA PRO A 332 -16.99 4.63 -2.58
C PRO A 332 -17.70 3.75 -3.61
N GLY A 333 -17.11 3.62 -4.79
CA GLY A 333 -17.59 2.75 -5.85
C GLY A 333 -16.84 1.42 -5.94
N ALA A 334 -16.78 0.85 -7.15
CA ALA A 334 -16.09 -0.41 -7.39
C ALA A 334 -14.58 -0.21 -7.37
N MET A 335 -13.93 -0.71 -6.32
CA MET A 335 -12.48 -0.62 -6.15
C MET A 335 -11.73 -1.44 -7.21
N VAL A 336 -10.70 -0.84 -7.79
CA VAL A 336 -9.78 -1.47 -8.75
C VAL A 336 -8.36 -1.44 -8.19
N ILE A 337 -7.71 -2.59 -8.15
CA ILE A 337 -6.35 -2.75 -7.64
C ILE A 337 -5.51 -3.44 -8.71
N ASN A 338 -4.70 -2.67 -9.42
CA ASN A 338 -3.92 -3.15 -10.56
C ASN A 338 -2.44 -2.81 -10.36
N PRO A 339 -1.69 -3.64 -9.62
CA PRO A 339 -0.25 -3.45 -9.54
C PRO A 339 0.40 -3.78 -10.88
N GLN A 340 1.52 -3.13 -11.18
CA GLN A 340 2.31 -3.39 -12.36
C GLN A 340 3.70 -3.91 -11.98
N LEU A 341 4.22 -4.84 -12.76
CA LEU A 341 5.55 -5.38 -12.58
C LEU A 341 6.32 -5.43 -13.90
N VAL A 342 7.56 -4.93 -13.89
CA VAL A 342 8.49 -5.06 -15.02
C VAL A 342 9.68 -5.90 -14.57
N THR A 343 9.87 -7.06 -15.20
CA THR A 343 10.99 -7.96 -14.90
C THR A 343 11.88 -8.14 -16.11
N ARG A 344 13.13 -8.53 -15.88
CA ARG A 344 14.00 -9.04 -16.95
C ARG A 344 13.60 -10.47 -17.29
N PHE A 345 13.55 -10.78 -18.58
CA PHE A 345 13.19 -12.09 -19.10
C PHE A 345 14.28 -13.12 -18.71
N GLY A 346 14.07 -13.84 -17.61
CA GLY A 346 15.04 -14.80 -17.09
C GLY A 346 14.47 -15.81 -16.08
N ASP A 347 13.43 -15.45 -15.31
CA ASP A 347 12.77 -16.38 -14.40
C ASP A 347 11.63 -17.14 -15.12
N GLN A 348 11.85 -18.42 -15.44
CA GLN A 348 10.83 -19.29 -16.04
C GLN A 348 9.59 -19.43 -15.13
N ALA A 349 9.77 -19.35 -13.81
CA ALA A 349 8.70 -19.62 -12.87
C ALA A 349 7.57 -18.58 -12.94
N VAL A 350 7.89 -17.31 -13.24
CA VAL A 350 6.89 -16.24 -13.42
C VAL A 350 6.11 -16.41 -14.72
N MET A 351 6.77 -16.91 -15.77
CA MET A 351 6.15 -17.18 -17.07
C MET A 351 5.24 -18.42 -17.03
N ASP A 352 5.63 -19.45 -16.28
CA ASP A 352 4.81 -20.64 -16.04
C ASP A 352 3.53 -20.27 -15.26
N LEU A 353 3.66 -19.44 -14.23
CA LEU A 353 2.52 -18.91 -13.48
C LEU A 353 1.57 -18.09 -14.37
N SER A 354 2.12 -17.20 -15.20
CA SER A 354 1.32 -16.45 -16.18
C SER A 354 0.62 -17.34 -17.21
N THR A 355 1.24 -18.46 -17.59
CA THR A 355 0.64 -19.42 -18.53
C THR A 355 -0.50 -20.23 -17.90
N SER A 356 -0.34 -20.57 -16.61
CA SER A 356 -1.33 -21.32 -15.83
C SER A 356 -2.59 -20.53 -15.50
N GLY A 357 -2.50 -19.20 -15.44
CA GLY A 357 -3.59 -18.32 -15.00
C GLY A 357 -3.91 -18.45 -13.50
N GLU A 358 -3.04 -19.09 -12.72
CA GLU A 358 -3.21 -19.20 -11.28
C GLU A 358 -3.07 -17.83 -10.60
N SER A 359 -4.01 -17.52 -9.71
CA SER A 359 -3.94 -16.33 -8.86
C SER A 359 -2.76 -16.44 -7.89
N VAL A 360 -1.98 -15.37 -7.76
CA VAL A 360 -0.79 -15.32 -6.91
C VAL A 360 -0.88 -14.20 -5.87
N ALA A 361 -0.35 -14.44 -4.67
CA ALA A 361 -0.14 -13.37 -3.71
C ALA A 361 1.15 -12.61 -4.04
N MET A 362 1.08 -11.28 -4.09
CA MET A 362 2.22 -10.42 -4.43
C MET A 362 2.37 -9.33 -3.38
N SER A 363 3.59 -9.15 -2.87
CA SER A 363 3.90 -8.13 -1.86
C SER A 363 4.93 -7.13 -2.36
N TYR A 364 4.72 -5.87 -1.99
CA TYR A 364 5.63 -4.75 -2.22
C TYR A 364 5.99 -4.13 -0.88
N GLY A 365 7.28 -4.14 -0.54
CA GLY A 365 7.75 -3.74 0.78
C GLY A 365 8.84 -2.67 0.73
N TRP A 366 8.86 -1.83 1.76
CA TRP A 366 10.00 -0.97 2.09
C TRP A 366 10.29 -1.10 3.58
N SER A 367 11.58 -1.11 3.93
CA SER A 367 12.01 -1.15 5.33
C SER A 367 13.00 -0.04 5.65
N LEU A 368 12.96 0.41 6.90
CA LEU A 368 13.90 1.34 7.49
C LEU A 368 14.33 0.78 8.86
N GLY A 369 15.06 -0.34 8.79
CA GLY A 369 15.45 -1.12 9.96
C GLY A 369 14.33 -2.05 10.47
N ALA A 370 14.48 -2.54 11.70
CA ALA A 370 13.62 -3.60 12.25
C ALA A 370 12.22 -3.10 12.68
N ASN A 371 12.10 -1.83 13.06
CA ASN A 371 10.89 -1.29 13.70
C ASN A 371 10.06 -0.38 12.78
N LYS A 372 10.52 -0.10 11.57
CA LYS A 372 9.83 0.75 10.59
C LYS A 372 9.75 0.03 9.25
N ARG A 373 8.55 -0.39 8.86
CA ARG A 373 8.30 -1.06 7.58
C ARG A 373 6.93 -0.69 7.02
N LEU A 374 6.84 -0.66 5.70
CA LEU A 374 5.60 -0.52 4.95
C LEU A 374 5.51 -1.69 3.99
N THR A 375 4.38 -2.40 3.96
CA THR A 375 4.18 -3.53 3.07
C THR A 375 2.77 -3.54 2.52
N PHE A 376 2.64 -3.53 1.20
CA PHE A 376 1.39 -3.77 0.48
C PHE A 376 1.34 -5.26 0.11
N LYS A 377 0.35 -5.98 0.62
CA LYS A 377 0.12 -7.40 0.34
C LYS A 377 -1.14 -7.58 -0.49
N HIS A 378 -0.98 -7.74 -1.80
CA HIS A 378 -2.09 -8.13 -2.67
C HIS A 378 -2.37 -9.62 -2.48
N ARG A 379 -3.59 -9.95 -2.04
CA ARG A 379 -3.96 -11.31 -1.64
C ARG A 379 -4.09 -12.25 -2.83
N ALA A 380 -4.69 -11.77 -3.92
CA ALA A 380 -4.83 -12.54 -5.14
C ALA A 380 -4.66 -11.64 -6.37
N VAL A 381 -3.71 -11.98 -7.23
CA VAL A 381 -3.35 -11.23 -8.42
C VAL A 381 -3.23 -12.20 -9.60
N VAL A 382 -3.80 -11.86 -10.75
CA VAL A 382 -3.62 -12.64 -11.98
C VAL A 382 -2.56 -11.97 -12.85
N LEU A 383 -1.57 -12.74 -13.29
CA LEU A 383 -0.48 -12.32 -14.18
C LEU A 383 -0.88 -12.58 -15.64
N PRO A 384 -1.24 -11.56 -16.44
CA PRO A 384 -1.51 -11.78 -17.86
C PRO A 384 -0.23 -12.17 -18.60
N ARG A 385 -0.39 -12.85 -19.74
CA ARG A 385 0.75 -13.23 -20.59
C ARG A 385 1.43 -11.97 -21.14
N PRO A 386 2.69 -11.68 -20.74
CA PRO A 386 3.36 -10.49 -21.18
C PRO A 386 3.81 -10.64 -22.63
N LYS A 387 3.92 -9.53 -23.34
CA LYS A 387 4.75 -9.48 -24.55
C LYS A 387 6.20 -9.32 -24.13
N ALA A 388 7.12 -9.98 -24.84
CA ALA A 388 8.56 -9.82 -24.65
C ALA A 388 9.18 -9.14 -25.89
N PRO A 389 8.95 -7.84 -26.10
CA PRO A 389 9.47 -7.14 -27.27
C PRO A 389 11.00 -7.01 -27.21
N ILE A 390 11.66 -7.18 -28.35
CA ILE A 390 13.10 -6.91 -28.51
C ILE A 390 13.23 -5.50 -29.08
N THR A 391 13.42 -4.51 -28.20
CA THR A 391 13.42 -3.08 -28.57
C THR A 391 14.82 -2.50 -28.74
N ALA A 392 15.86 -3.18 -28.25
CA ALA A 392 17.26 -2.73 -28.32
C ALA A 392 18.23 -3.91 -28.14
N PRO A 393 19.56 -3.73 -28.39
CA PRO A 393 20.59 -4.73 -28.08
C PRO A 393 20.77 -5.03 -26.57
N GLY A 394 19.96 -4.43 -25.71
CA GLY A 394 19.98 -4.60 -24.26
C GLY A 394 19.14 -5.80 -23.77
N PHE A 395 18.92 -5.87 -22.47
CA PHE A 395 18.12 -6.92 -21.85
C PHE A 395 16.66 -6.87 -22.31
N ILE A 396 16.07 -8.04 -22.60
CA ILE A 396 14.63 -8.19 -22.86
C ILE A 396 13.87 -8.00 -21.56
N GLN A 397 12.87 -7.12 -21.58
CA GLN A 397 12.00 -6.83 -20.44
C GLN A 397 10.58 -7.30 -20.74
N ALA A 398 9.90 -7.81 -19.72
CA ALA A 398 8.50 -8.20 -19.77
C ALA A 398 7.72 -7.35 -18.77
N THR A 399 6.66 -6.72 -19.25
CA THR A 399 5.71 -5.96 -18.43
C THR A 399 4.48 -6.82 -18.16
N PHE A 400 4.13 -6.95 -16.89
CA PHE A 400 2.93 -7.62 -16.42
C PHE A 400 1.98 -6.57 -15.85
N ASP A 401 0.88 -6.31 -16.56
CA ASP A 401 -0.20 -5.44 -16.13
C ASP A 401 -1.21 -6.27 -15.34
N THR A 402 -0.94 -6.45 -14.05
CA THR A 402 -1.66 -7.44 -13.26
C THR A 402 -3.01 -6.95 -12.79
N ILE A 403 -3.93 -7.88 -12.55
CA ILE A 403 -5.28 -7.57 -12.04
C ILE A 403 -5.44 -8.22 -10.67
N GLY A 404 -5.60 -7.38 -9.64
CA GLY A 404 -5.93 -7.81 -8.29
C GLY A 404 -7.40 -8.14 -8.16
N HIS A 405 -7.71 -9.15 -7.35
CA HIS A 405 -9.08 -9.52 -6.98
C HIS A 405 -9.11 -10.01 -5.53
N GLN A 406 -10.32 -10.14 -4.99
CA GLN A 406 -10.53 -10.72 -3.68
C GLN A 406 -10.14 -12.20 -3.66
N ASP A 407 -9.55 -12.65 -2.55
CA ASP A 407 -9.33 -14.05 -2.27
C ASP A 407 -10.62 -14.77 -1.84
N ALA A 408 -10.51 -16.05 -1.50
CA ALA A 408 -11.63 -16.85 -1.00
C ALA A 408 -12.20 -16.34 0.35
N SER A 409 -11.46 -15.49 1.07
CA SER A 409 -11.87 -14.86 2.32
C SER A 409 -12.53 -13.49 2.11
N GLY A 410 -12.64 -13.02 0.87
CA GLY A 410 -13.18 -11.71 0.52
C GLY A 410 -12.19 -10.55 0.70
N GLN A 411 -10.89 -10.82 0.86
CA GLN A 411 -9.86 -9.79 1.04
C GLN A 411 -9.05 -9.62 -0.25
N ALA A 412 -8.86 -8.37 -0.71
CA ALA A 412 -8.10 -8.08 -1.93
C ALA A 412 -6.68 -7.54 -1.64
N LEU A 413 -6.57 -6.63 -0.66
CA LEU A 413 -5.31 -5.97 -0.31
C LEU A 413 -5.29 -5.69 1.20
N ASP A 414 -4.14 -5.99 1.81
CA ASP A 414 -3.80 -5.52 3.15
C ASP A 414 -2.52 -4.68 3.08
N VAL A 415 -2.55 -3.52 3.72
CA VAL A 415 -1.36 -2.66 3.88
C VAL A 415 -0.95 -2.69 5.34
N VAL A 416 0.30 -3.05 5.60
CA VAL A 416 0.87 -3.12 6.94
C VAL A 416 1.90 -2.00 7.08
N LEU A 417 1.62 -1.05 7.98
CA LEU A 417 2.58 -0.03 8.40
C LEU A 417 3.00 -0.33 9.84
N VAL A 418 4.30 -0.51 10.07
CA VAL A 418 4.86 -0.68 11.40
C VAL A 418 5.71 0.52 11.73
N ASN A 419 5.46 1.16 12.88
CA ASN A 419 6.18 2.34 13.33
C ASN A 419 6.00 2.60 14.84
N ASP A 420 6.30 3.82 15.27
CA ASP A 420 6.21 4.29 16.66
C ASP A 420 4.97 5.14 16.96
N VAL A 421 4.04 5.28 16.02
CA VAL A 421 2.81 6.07 16.18
C VAL A 421 1.71 5.21 16.80
N ALA A 422 1.05 5.68 17.85
CA ALA A 422 0.11 4.86 18.60
C ALA A 422 -1.24 4.63 17.87
N SER A 423 -1.69 5.58 17.06
CA SER A 423 -2.98 5.53 16.36
C SER A 423 -2.99 6.38 15.09
N TYR A 424 -3.78 5.96 14.11
CA TYR A 424 -4.19 6.73 12.91
C TYR A 424 -5.72 6.75 12.73
N ALA A 425 -6.45 6.38 13.78
CA ALA A 425 -7.90 6.35 13.83
C ALA A 425 -8.46 7.61 14.49
#